data_AF-A0A1G3XV91-F1
#
_entry.id   AF-A0A1G3XV91-F1
#
_cell.length_a   1.000
_cell.length_b   1.000
_cell.length_c   1.000
_cell.angle_alpha   90.00
_cell.angle_beta   90.00
_cell.angle_gamma   90.00
#
_symmetry.space_group_name_H-M   'P 1'
#
loop_
_entity.id
_entity.type
_entity.pdbx_description
1 polymer ?
#
loop_
_entity_poly.entity_id
_entity_poly.type
_entity_poly.pdbx_seq_one_letter_code
_entity_poly.pdbx_strand_id
1 'polypeptide(L)'
;MNFEQIVKMPHDRIGVLVGKGGEVKSRVEEQCLVTLSVDSETGDIHVASAGDVSSTEPFKAVNIITAIARGFSPQRAFRLLDEDTMLEVIDLREYVGKSRRALTRIRGRIIGFNGKSRRLIEELTGAYVSVYGHTAAIIGTVGETRSASDAVKKLASGSAHRSVYKNLQKARTQAKLDRLKLWEE
;
A
#
# COMPACT_ATOMS: atom_id res chain seq x y z
N MET A 1 -20.28 1.93 -19.38
CA MET A 1 -19.80 3.33 -19.20
C MET A 1 -18.29 3.28 -19.27
N ASN A 2 -17.59 4.05 -20.12
CA ASN A 2 -16.12 3.95 -20.21
C ASN A 2 -15.46 4.61 -18.99
N PHE A 3 -14.55 3.90 -18.34
CA PHE A 3 -13.72 4.42 -17.25
C PHE A 3 -12.39 4.92 -17.79
N GLU A 4 -12.02 6.14 -17.42
CA GLU A 4 -10.69 6.71 -17.62
C GLU A 4 -10.22 7.44 -16.36
N GLN A 5 -8.97 7.21 -15.95
CA GLN A 5 -8.36 7.90 -14.82
C GLN A 5 -6.86 8.13 -15.06
N ILE A 6 -6.36 9.28 -14.59
CA ILE A 6 -4.93 9.59 -14.59
C ILE A 6 -4.37 9.38 -13.18
N VAL A 7 -3.26 8.64 -13.08
CA VAL A 7 -2.50 8.45 -11.84
C VAL A 7 -1.11 9.06 -12.00
N LYS A 8 -0.71 9.91 -11.05
CA LYS A 8 0.63 10.53 -11.04
C LYS A 8 1.67 9.55 -10.47
N MET A 9 2.72 9.30 -11.25
CA MET A 9 3.84 8.42 -10.90
C MET A 9 5.12 9.26 -10.68
N PRO A 10 5.83 9.09 -9.55
CA PRO A 10 7.17 9.64 -9.40
C PRO A 10 8.12 9.11 -10.50
N HIS A 11 8.95 9.97 -11.07
CA HIS A 11 9.83 9.61 -12.20
C HIS A 11 10.72 8.38 -11.92
N ASP A 12 11.25 8.25 -10.71
CA ASP A 12 12.06 7.10 -10.26
C ASP A 12 11.27 5.79 -10.15
N ARG A 13 9.94 5.83 -10.28
CA ARG A 13 9.04 4.69 -10.16
C ARG A 13 8.40 4.28 -11.49
N ILE A 14 8.52 5.10 -12.54
CA ILE A 14 8.01 4.79 -13.88
C ILE A 14 8.61 3.46 -14.39
N GLY A 15 9.93 3.31 -14.31
CA GLY A 15 10.61 2.07 -14.72
C GLY A 15 10.16 0.83 -13.95
N VAL A 16 9.69 0.99 -12.70
CA VAL A 16 9.17 -0.11 -11.88
C VAL A 16 7.78 -0.54 -12.33
N LEU A 17 6.94 0.42 -12.76
CA LEU A 17 5.63 0.12 -13.35
C LEU A 17 5.77 -0.52 -14.74
N VAL A 18 6.71 -0.06 -15.56
CA VAL A 18 6.95 -0.65 -16.89
C VAL A 18 7.51 -2.06 -16.74
N GLY A 19 8.53 -2.25 -15.89
CA GLY A 19 9.22 -3.53 -15.74
C GLY A 19 10.13 -3.86 -16.92
N LYS A 20 10.90 -4.94 -16.83
CA LYS A 20 11.82 -5.32 -17.90
C LYS A 20 11.02 -5.73 -19.14
N GLY A 21 11.23 -5.03 -20.26
CA GLY A 21 10.50 -5.31 -21.50
C GLY A 21 8.98 -5.07 -21.41
N GLY A 22 8.49 -4.30 -20.42
CA GLY A 22 7.06 -4.04 -20.26
C GLY A 22 6.31 -5.07 -19.41
N GLU A 23 7.00 -6.07 -18.82
CA GLU A 23 6.37 -7.21 -18.15
C GLU A 23 5.37 -6.84 -17.04
N VAL A 24 5.65 -5.77 -16.29
CA VAL A 24 4.79 -5.36 -15.16
C VAL A 24 3.56 -4.64 -15.69
N LYS A 25 3.74 -3.74 -16.67
CA LYS A 25 2.65 -3.03 -17.35
C LYS A 25 1.69 -4.04 -17.99
N SER A 26 2.21 -4.96 -18.81
CA SER A 26 1.41 -5.98 -19.49
C SER A 26 0.62 -6.83 -18.51
N ARG A 27 1.24 -7.23 -17.40
CA ARG A 27 0.54 -8.01 -16.37
C ARG A 27 -0.60 -7.23 -15.71
N VAL A 28 -0.47 -5.92 -15.48
CA VAL A 28 -1.59 -5.11 -14.96
C VAL A 28 -2.71 -5.02 -15.99
N GLU A 29 -2.37 -4.77 -17.26
CA GLU A 29 -3.33 -4.69 -18.36
C GLU A 29 -4.12 -5.99 -18.52
N GLU A 30 -3.45 -7.14 -18.52
CA GLU A 30 -4.06 -8.47 -18.64
C GLU A 30 -4.95 -8.83 -17.44
N GLN A 31 -4.45 -8.64 -16.22
CA GLN A 31 -5.16 -9.07 -15.01
C GLN A 31 -6.35 -8.18 -14.67
N CYS A 32 -6.32 -6.91 -15.08
CA CYS A 32 -7.40 -5.96 -14.79
C CYS A 32 -8.27 -5.63 -16.01
N LEU A 33 -7.93 -6.16 -17.19
CA LEU A 33 -8.60 -5.87 -18.47
C LEU A 33 -8.67 -4.36 -18.77
N VAL A 34 -7.52 -3.71 -18.64
CA VAL A 34 -7.32 -2.27 -18.88
C VAL A 34 -6.22 -2.02 -19.90
N THR A 35 -6.17 -0.79 -20.42
CA THR A 35 -5.04 -0.28 -21.20
C THR A 35 -4.34 0.82 -20.42
N LEU A 36 -3.01 0.78 -20.41
CA LEU A 36 -2.15 1.74 -19.74
C LEU A 36 -1.35 2.54 -20.78
N SER A 37 -1.46 3.86 -20.73
CA SER A 37 -0.55 4.78 -21.43
C SER A 37 0.34 5.49 -20.43
N VAL A 38 1.65 5.48 -20.69
CA VAL A 38 2.67 5.99 -19.77
C VAL A 38 3.35 7.18 -20.43
N ASP A 39 3.15 8.37 -19.88
CA ASP A 39 3.93 9.55 -20.23
C ASP A 39 5.15 9.63 -19.30
N SER A 40 6.32 9.33 -19.85
CA SER A 40 7.57 9.34 -19.10
C SER A 40 8.09 10.75 -18.76
N GLU A 41 7.64 11.79 -19.46
CA GLU A 41 8.05 13.17 -19.22
C GLU A 41 7.27 13.76 -18.05
N THR A 42 5.94 13.63 -18.07
CA THR A 42 5.07 14.18 -17.02
C THR A 42 4.92 13.25 -15.82
N GLY A 43 5.13 11.94 -16.01
CA GLY A 43 4.85 10.91 -15.02
C GLY A 43 3.37 10.52 -14.96
N ASP A 44 2.60 10.81 -16.01
CA ASP A 44 1.16 10.54 -16.05
C ASP A 44 0.90 9.14 -16.58
N ILE A 45 0.18 8.36 -15.78
CA ILE A 45 -0.27 7.03 -16.14
C ILE A 45 -1.77 7.11 -16.41
N HIS A 46 -2.14 7.02 -17.68
CA HIS A 46 -3.53 6.98 -18.11
C HIS A 46 -4.02 5.53 -18.05
N VAL A 47 -5.09 5.30 -17.30
CA VAL A 47 -5.76 4.02 -17.14
C VAL A 47 -7.11 4.11 -17.84
N ALA A 48 -7.33 3.27 -18.86
CA ALA A 48 -8.61 3.18 -19.56
C ALA A 48 -9.14 1.74 -19.52
N SER A 49 -10.45 1.56 -19.39
CA SER A 49 -11.04 0.21 -19.53
C SER A 49 -10.97 -0.27 -20.97
N ALA A 50 -10.58 -1.53 -21.18
CA ALA A 50 -10.53 -2.13 -22.53
C ALA A 50 -11.91 -2.61 -23.03
N GLY A 51 -12.99 -2.34 -22.27
CA GLY A 51 -14.35 -2.80 -22.53
C GLY A 51 -15.34 -2.21 -21.52
N ASP A 52 -16.50 -2.85 -21.33
CA ASP A 52 -17.49 -2.37 -20.36
C ASP A 52 -17.04 -2.65 -18.92
N VAL A 53 -17.29 -1.68 -18.03
CA VAL A 53 -16.79 -1.67 -16.64
C VAL A 53 -17.30 -2.85 -15.81
N SER A 54 -18.41 -3.49 -16.20
CA SER A 54 -18.90 -4.71 -15.56
C SER A 54 -17.99 -5.93 -15.76
N SER A 55 -17.05 -5.85 -16.70
CA SER A 55 -16.12 -6.93 -17.07
C SER A 55 -14.66 -6.57 -16.82
N THR A 56 -14.37 -5.35 -16.40
CA THR A 56 -13.02 -4.85 -16.15
C THR A 56 -12.84 -4.49 -14.68
N GLU A 57 -11.59 -4.45 -14.23
CA GLU A 57 -11.23 -4.14 -12.83
C GLU A 57 -10.38 -2.86 -12.76
N PRO A 58 -10.84 -1.72 -13.31
CA PRO A 58 -10.02 -0.53 -13.44
C PRO A 58 -9.58 0.06 -12.09
N PHE A 59 -10.40 -0.10 -11.05
CA PHE A 59 -10.07 0.34 -9.70
C PHE A 59 -8.93 -0.49 -9.09
N LYS A 60 -8.87 -1.81 -9.35
CA LYS A 60 -7.72 -2.64 -8.94
C LYS A 60 -6.45 -2.18 -9.67
N ALA A 61 -6.51 -1.90 -10.97
CA ALA A 61 -5.38 -1.36 -11.72
C ALA A 61 -4.87 -0.02 -11.14
N VAL A 62 -5.77 0.93 -10.88
CA VAL A 62 -5.43 2.22 -10.26
C VAL A 62 -4.78 2.03 -8.90
N ASN A 63 -5.29 1.12 -8.07
CA ASN A 63 -4.70 0.81 -6.76
C ASN A 63 -3.30 0.19 -6.90
N ILE A 64 -3.09 -0.72 -7.85
CA ILE A 64 -1.77 -1.33 -8.10
C ILE A 64 -0.76 -0.26 -8.54
N ILE A 65 -1.14 0.59 -9.51
CA ILE A 65 -0.29 1.70 -9.98
C ILE A 65 0.02 2.65 -8.83
N THR A 66 -0.98 3.01 -8.03
CA THR A 66 -0.81 3.87 -6.85
C THR A 66 0.13 3.23 -5.84
N ALA A 67 -0.01 1.93 -5.56
CA ALA A 67 0.89 1.20 -4.66
C ALA A 67 2.35 1.23 -5.15
N ILE A 68 2.58 0.99 -6.45
CA ILE A 68 3.91 1.07 -7.06
C ILE A 68 4.46 2.50 -6.96
N ALA A 69 3.64 3.51 -7.21
CA ALA A 69 3.99 4.92 -7.04
C ALA A 69 4.37 5.27 -5.58
N ARG A 70 3.79 4.55 -4.60
CA ARG A 70 4.12 4.69 -3.17
C ARG A 70 5.18 3.69 -2.68
N GLY A 71 5.99 3.16 -3.59
CA GLY A 71 7.22 2.43 -3.27
C GLY A 71 7.07 0.92 -3.08
N PHE A 72 5.90 0.33 -3.32
CA PHE A 72 5.78 -1.14 -3.34
C PHE A 72 6.48 -1.75 -4.54
N SER A 73 7.08 -2.93 -4.39
CA SER A 73 7.49 -3.73 -5.53
C SER A 73 6.25 -4.27 -6.27
N PRO A 74 6.34 -4.58 -7.58
CA PRO A 74 5.22 -5.15 -8.33
C PRO A 74 4.66 -6.40 -7.66
N GLN A 75 5.52 -7.29 -7.17
CA GLN A 75 5.12 -8.55 -6.52
C GLN A 75 4.27 -8.31 -5.27
N ARG A 76 4.53 -7.24 -4.51
CA ARG A 76 3.74 -6.89 -3.32
C ARG A 76 2.49 -6.10 -3.68
N ALA A 77 2.54 -5.28 -4.73
CA ALA A 77 1.39 -4.54 -5.24
C ALA A 77 0.33 -5.48 -5.82
N PHE A 78 0.74 -6.57 -6.49
CA PHE A 78 -0.19 -7.55 -7.06
C PHE A 78 -1.06 -8.29 -6.05
N ARG A 79 -0.78 -8.20 -4.74
CA ARG A 79 -1.73 -8.66 -3.71
C ARG A 79 -3.09 -7.96 -3.81
N LEU A 80 -3.14 -6.76 -4.39
CA LEU A 80 -4.41 -6.04 -4.66
C LEU A 80 -5.29 -6.69 -5.73
N LEU A 81 -4.80 -7.73 -6.41
CA LEU A 81 -5.64 -8.56 -7.29
C LEU A 81 -6.52 -9.51 -6.48
N ASP A 82 -6.06 -9.93 -5.30
CA ASP A 82 -6.79 -10.81 -4.40
C ASP A 82 -8.09 -10.15 -3.93
N GLU A 83 -9.12 -10.96 -3.77
CA GLU A 83 -10.38 -10.52 -3.15
C GLU A 83 -10.15 -10.03 -1.72
N ASP A 84 -10.99 -9.09 -1.28
CA ASP A 84 -10.94 -8.45 0.04
C ASP A 84 -9.65 -7.69 0.39
N THR A 85 -8.72 -7.51 -0.55
CA THR A 85 -7.51 -6.72 -0.32
C THR A 85 -7.71 -5.26 -0.73
N MET A 86 -7.24 -4.34 0.11
CA MET A 86 -7.32 -2.90 -0.14
C MET A 86 -5.96 -2.21 0.03
N LEU A 87 -5.87 -0.99 -0.51
CA LEU A 87 -4.74 -0.07 -0.34
C LEU A 87 -5.16 1.10 0.56
N GLU A 88 -4.42 1.35 1.64
CA GLU A 88 -4.50 2.60 2.41
C GLU A 88 -3.20 3.39 2.23
N VAL A 89 -3.31 4.70 1.98
CA VAL A 89 -2.15 5.60 1.89
C VAL A 89 -2.29 6.69 2.94
N ILE A 90 -1.30 6.76 3.84
CA ILE A 90 -1.22 7.74 4.93
C ILE A 90 -0.24 8.83 4.53
N ASP A 91 -0.69 10.09 4.48
CA ASP A 91 0.22 11.23 4.30
C ASP A 91 0.88 11.58 5.64
N LEU A 92 2.18 11.31 5.74
CA LEU A 92 2.95 11.55 6.95
C LEU A 92 3.09 13.04 7.27
N ARG A 93 2.84 13.93 6.30
CA ARG A 93 2.85 15.39 6.51
C ARG A 93 1.72 15.84 7.45
N GLU A 94 0.64 15.08 7.56
CA GLU A 94 -0.44 15.36 8.52
C GLU A 94 0.05 15.34 9.98
N TYR A 95 1.16 14.65 10.26
CA TYR A 95 1.72 14.49 11.61
C TYR A 95 2.86 15.45 11.92
N VAL A 96 3.52 16.01 10.89
CA VAL A 96 4.76 16.80 11.06
C VAL A 96 4.76 18.13 10.30
N GLY A 97 3.68 18.43 9.60
CA GLY A 97 3.56 19.58 8.70
C GLY A 97 4.62 19.56 7.59
N LYS A 98 5.20 20.73 7.32
CA LYS A 98 6.17 20.94 6.23
C LYS A 98 7.63 20.63 6.61
N SER A 99 7.90 20.19 7.85
CA SER A 99 9.27 20.00 8.33
C SER A 99 9.92 18.73 7.76
N ARG A 100 10.89 18.92 6.85
CA ARG A 100 11.67 17.80 6.26
C ARG A 100 12.43 16.99 7.32
N ARG A 101 12.97 17.65 8.35
CA ARG A 101 13.68 16.97 9.46
C ARG A 101 12.73 16.09 10.27
N ALA A 102 11.56 16.61 10.61
CA ALA A 102 10.55 15.85 11.33
C ALA A 102 10.01 14.69 10.49
N LEU A 103 9.79 14.89 9.19
CA LEU A 103 9.40 13.81 8.26
C LEU A 103 10.45 12.69 8.20
N THR A 104 11.73 13.02 8.05
CA THR A 104 12.80 12.02 8.08
C THR A 104 12.84 11.26 9.39
N ARG A 105 12.64 11.94 10.53
CA ARG A 105 12.58 11.30 11.85
C ARG A 105 11.42 10.30 11.95
N ILE A 106 10.20 10.68 11.56
CA ILE A 106 9.04 9.77 11.66
C ILE A 106 9.12 8.61 10.67
N ARG A 107 9.67 8.82 9.46
CA ARG A 107 9.98 7.71 8.54
C ARG A 107 10.97 6.74 9.17
N GLY A 108 12.03 7.26 9.79
CA GLY A 108 13.00 6.45 10.53
C GLY A 108 12.36 5.65 11.67
N ARG A 109 11.36 6.21 12.37
CA ARG A 109 10.58 5.48 13.37
C ARG A 109 9.73 4.38 12.74
N ILE A 110 8.97 4.66 11.68
CA ILE A 110 8.11 3.64 11.05
C ILE A 110 8.96 2.48 10.50
N ILE A 111 10.07 2.79 9.82
CA ILE A 111 10.99 1.80 9.27
C ILE A 111 11.71 1.05 10.41
N GLY A 112 12.22 1.77 11.40
CA GLY A 112 13.06 1.25 12.46
C GLY A 112 14.47 0.87 11.98
N PHE A 113 15.36 0.53 12.92
CA PHE A 113 16.72 0.11 12.59
C PHE A 113 16.71 -1.09 11.63
N ASN A 114 17.37 -0.95 10.48
CA ASN A 114 17.39 -1.95 9.39
C ASN A 114 16.00 -2.46 8.95
N GLY A 115 14.96 -1.63 9.08
CA GLY A 115 13.59 -2.02 8.72
C GLY A 115 12.88 -2.89 9.76
N LYS A 116 13.45 -3.09 10.95
CA LYS A 116 12.92 -4.00 11.97
C LYS A 116 11.49 -3.64 12.41
N SER A 117 11.17 -2.36 12.55
CA SER A 117 9.84 -1.92 12.98
C SER A 117 8.79 -2.23 11.91
N ARG A 118 9.07 -1.84 10.65
CA ARG A 118 8.21 -2.16 9.52
C ARG A 118 7.95 -3.66 9.42
N ARG A 119 9.00 -4.49 9.45
CA ARG A 119 8.87 -5.97 9.36
C ARG A 119 8.02 -6.53 10.49
N LEU A 120 8.19 -6.04 11.72
CA LEU A 120 7.40 -6.52 12.85
C LEU A 120 5.92 -6.10 12.73
N ILE A 121 5.62 -4.92 12.20
CA ILE A 121 4.23 -4.53 11.89
C ILE A 121 3.66 -5.52 10.88
N GLU A 122 4.36 -5.77 9.77
CA GLU A 122 3.92 -6.71 8.72
C GLU A 122 3.68 -8.13 9.28
N GLU A 123 4.59 -8.63 10.11
CA GLU A 123 4.49 -9.95 10.73
C GLU A 123 3.31 -10.05 11.72
N LEU A 124 3.06 -9.00 12.49
CA LEU A 124 2.01 -9.01 13.49
C LEU A 124 0.62 -8.75 12.90
N THR A 125 0.53 -8.02 11.80
CA THR A 125 -0.77 -7.68 11.18
C THR A 125 -1.10 -8.52 9.96
N GLY A 126 -0.12 -9.12 9.27
CA GLY A 126 -0.32 -9.77 7.98
C GLY A 126 -0.35 -8.78 6.79
N ALA A 127 -0.36 -7.48 7.04
CA ALA A 127 -0.33 -6.46 5.98
C ALA A 127 1.07 -6.26 5.39
N TYR A 128 1.13 -5.65 4.22
CA TYR A 128 2.35 -5.14 3.61
C TYR A 128 2.44 -3.63 3.80
N VAL A 129 3.61 -3.12 4.17
CA VAL A 129 3.86 -1.70 4.41
C VAL A 129 5.00 -1.20 3.54
N SER A 130 4.80 -0.04 2.90
CA SER A 130 5.82 0.72 2.18
C SER A 130 5.92 2.12 2.79
N VAL A 131 7.14 2.64 2.94
CA VAL A 131 7.39 4.02 3.37
C VAL A 131 8.21 4.70 2.28
N TYR A 132 7.59 5.63 1.57
CA TYR A 132 8.18 6.26 0.39
C TYR A 132 7.80 7.74 0.31
N GLY A 133 8.77 8.60 -0.01
CA GLY A 133 8.55 10.04 -0.07
C GLY A 133 8.03 10.57 1.26
N HIS A 134 6.82 11.14 1.24
CA HIS A 134 6.10 11.62 2.43
C HIS A 134 4.90 10.74 2.81
N THR A 135 4.81 9.53 2.27
CA THR A 135 3.68 8.62 2.48
C THR A 135 4.10 7.31 3.13
N ALA A 136 3.19 6.71 3.89
CA ALA A 136 3.24 5.30 4.24
C ALA A 136 2.03 4.61 3.61
N ALA A 137 2.26 3.63 2.73
CA ALA A 137 1.22 2.88 2.04
C ALA A 137 1.12 1.46 2.61
N ILE A 138 -0.10 0.93 2.69
CA ILE A 138 -0.43 -0.33 3.35
C ILE A 138 -1.34 -1.15 2.43
N ILE A 139 -1.01 -2.43 2.23
CA ILE A 139 -1.82 -3.38 1.46
C ILE A 139 -2.19 -4.57 2.34
N GLY A 140 -3.47 -4.91 2.41
CA GLY A 140 -3.98 -6.06 3.14
C GLY A 140 -5.50 -6.04 3.20
N THR A 141 -6.08 -7.02 3.87
CA THR A 141 -7.52 -7.03 4.15
C THR A 141 -7.92 -5.86 5.07
N VAL A 142 -9.22 -5.61 5.21
CA VAL A 142 -9.76 -4.53 6.06
C VAL A 142 -9.19 -4.58 7.49
N GLY A 143 -9.14 -5.77 8.11
CA GLY A 143 -8.64 -5.96 9.47
C GLY A 143 -7.12 -5.78 9.59
N GLU A 144 -6.36 -6.33 8.63
CA GLU A 144 -4.90 -6.22 8.61
C GLU A 144 -4.46 -4.77 8.36
N THR A 145 -5.10 -4.10 7.40
CA THR A 145 -4.83 -2.71 7.02
C THR A 145 -5.16 -1.77 8.17
N ARG A 146 -6.32 -1.92 8.82
CA ARG A 146 -6.69 -1.13 10.01
C ARG A 146 -5.64 -1.27 11.13
N SER A 147 -5.24 -2.50 11.44
CA SER A 147 -4.26 -2.77 12.50
C SER A 147 -2.88 -2.17 12.19
N ALA A 148 -2.43 -2.30 10.94
CA ALA A 148 -1.16 -1.73 10.48
C ALA A 148 -1.20 -0.20 10.45
N SER A 149 -2.30 0.37 9.98
CA SER A 149 -2.55 1.81 9.93
C SER A 149 -2.47 2.42 11.33
N ASP A 150 -3.18 1.85 12.31
CA ASP A 150 -3.12 2.31 13.71
C ASP A 150 -1.68 2.30 14.27
N ALA A 151 -0.88 1.28 13.93
CA ALA A 151 0.51 1.20 14.36
C ALA A 151 1.37 2.29 13.70
N VAL A 152 1.23 2.50 12.38
CA VAL A 152 1.93 3.55 11.63
C VAL A 152 1.58 4.93 12.18
N LYS A 153 0.29 5.21 12.38
CA LYS A 153 -0.21 6.49 12.92
C LYS A 153 0.32 6.73 14.33
N LYS A 154 0.34 5.72 15.20
CA LYS A 154 0.94 5.81 16.55
C LYS A 154 2.45 6.09 16.52
N LEU A 155 3.19 5.46 15.61
CA LEU A 155 4.63 5.72 15.47
C LEU A 155 4.90 7.14 14.93
N ALA A 156 4.09 7.60 13.97
CA ALA A 156 4.15 8.94 13.41
C ALA A 156 3.83 10.01 14.46
N SER A 157 2.88 9.75 15.36
CA SER A 157 2.54 10.63 16.49
C SER A 157 3.52 10.58 17.67
N GLY A 158 4.59 9.78 17.59
CA GLY A 158 5.65 9.74 18.59
C GLY A 158 5.52 8.66 19.66
N SER A 159 4.52 7.77 19.56
CA SER A 159 4.36 6.66 20.51
C SER A 159 5.58 5.74 20.53
N ALA A 160 5.94 5.24 21.71
CA ALA A 160 7.06 4.32 21.86
C ALA A 160 6.81 2.99 21.13
N HIS A 161 7.82 2.50 20.41
CA HIS A 161 7.77 1.23 19.67
C HIS A 161 7.27 0.06 20.53
N ARG A 162 7.79 -0.08 21.76
CA ARG A 162 7.37 -1.13 22.70
C ARG A 162 5.85 -1.12 22.94
N SER A 163 5.26 0.05 23.08
CA SER A 163 3.81 0.21 23.29
C SER A 163 3.03 -0.20 22.03
N VAL A 164 3.49 0.24 20.87
CA VAL A 164 2.88 -0.13 19.58
C VAL A 164 2.91 -1.65 19.37
N TYR A 165 4.06 -2.29 19.62
CA TYR A 165 4.21 -3.75 19.46
C TYR A 165 3.33 -4.53 20.44
N LYS A 166 3.26 -4.10 21.71
CA LYS A 166 2.38 -4.72 22.71
C LYS A 166 0.90 -4.65 22.27
N ASN A 167 0.48 -3.52 21.72
CA ASN A 167 -0.89 -3.36 21.22
C ASN A 167 -1.17 -4.27 20.02
N LEU A 168 -0.24 -4.36 19.06
CA LEU A 168 -0.36 -5.26 17.92
C LEU A 168 -0.43 -6.74 18.33
N GLN A 169 0.41 -7.16 19.28
CA GLN A 169 0.37 -8.52 19.81
C GLN A 169 -0.95 -8.83 20.51
N LYS A 170 -1.48 -7.89 21.29
CA LYS A 170 -2.80 -8.03 21.93
C LYS A 170 -3.91 -8.13 20.88
N ALA A 171 -3.91 -7.27 19.87
CA ALA A 171 -4.89 -7.30 18.78
C ALA A 171 -4.84 -8.62 18.00
N ARG A 172 -3.65 -9.11 17.66
CA ARG A 172 -3.46 -10.41 16.99
C ARG A 172 -3.97 -11.58 17.84
N THR A 173 -3.71 -11.55 19.14
CA THR A 173 -4.20 -12.59 20.07
C THR A 173 -5.72 -12.59 20.13
N GLN A 174 -6.33 -11.40 20.23
CA GLN A 174 -7.78 -11.26 20.26
C GLN A 174 -8.42 -11.77 18.96
N ALA A 175 -7.90 -11.36 17.79
CA ALA A 175 -8.42 -11.82 16.50
C ALA A 175 -8.34 -13.35 16.34
N LYS A 176 -7.29 -13.97 16.89
CA LYS A 176 -7.17 -15.44 16.91
C LYS A 176 -8.24 -16.09 17.79
N LEU A 177 -8.53 -15.52 18.95
CA LEU A 177 -9.58 -16.01 19.85
C LEU A 177 -10.98 -15.85 19.22
N ASP A 178 -11.25 -14.71 18.61
CA ASP A 178 -12.54 -14.44 17.96
C ASP A 178 -12.79 -15.43 16.80
N ARG A 179 -11.75 -15.76 16.04
CA ARG A 179 -11.83 -16.77 14.98
C ARG A 179 -12.14 -18.17 15.51
N LEU A 180 -11.61 -18.54 16.68
CA LEU A 180 -11.89 -19.85 17.29
C LEU A 180 -13.36 -19.95 17.75
N LYS A 181 -13.92 -18.87 18.31
CA LYS A 181 -15.33 -18.84 18.72
C LYS A 181 -16.30 -19.05 17.57
N LEU A 182 -16.00 -18.45 16.41
CA LEU A 182 -16.80 -18.62 15.17
C LEU A 182 -16.77 -20.04 14.61
N TRP A 183 -15.89 -20.93 15.11
CA TRP A 183 -15.84 -22.35 14.70
C TRP A 183 -16.60 -23.27 15.65
N GLU A 184 -16.97 -22.78 16.84
CA GLU A 184 -17.73 -23.52 17.84
C GLU A 184 -19.25 -23.30 17.70
N GLU A 185 -19.66 -22.33 16.88
CA GLU A 185 -21.04 -22.05 16.45
C GLU A 185 -21.33 -22.64 15.06
#